data_AF-H9DQQ1-F1
#
_entry.id   AF-H9DQQ1-F1
#
_cell.length_a   1.000
_cell.length_b   1.000
_cell.length_c   1.000
_cell.angle_alpha   90.00
_cell.angle_beta   90.00
_cell.angle_gamma   90.00
#
_symmetry.space_group_name_H-M   'P 1'
#
loop_
_entity.id
_entity.type
_entity.pdbx_description
1 polymer ?
#
loop_
_entity_poly.entity_id
_entity_poly.type
_entity_poly.pdbx_seq_one_letter_code
_entity_poly.pdbx_strand_id
1 'polypeptide(L)'
;GLKIHEDWGTTPAAIDTCLSVAEDMDIQVAIHTDTLNESGFVETTMDAFKGRTIHTFHTEGAGGGHAPDILRAAGLPNVLPSSTNPTMPYTVNTIDEHLDMLMVCHH
;
A
#
# COMPACT_ATOMS: atom_id res chain seq x y z
N GLY A 1 -15.37 -2.97 5.60
CA GLY A 1 -14.19 -3.09 4.72
C GLY A 1 -13.14 -3.94 5.38
N LEU A 2 -12.10 -4.32 4.64
CA LEU A 2 -10.97 -5.13 5.11
C LEU A 2 -9.66 -4.37 4.92
N LYS A 3 -8.64 -4.67 5.73
CA LYS A 3 -7.28 -4.16 5.56
C LYS A 3 -6.33 -5.32 5.24
N ILE A 4 -5.59 -5.19 4.16
CA ILE A 4 -4.43 -6.05 3.84
C ILE A 4 -3.17 -5.29 4.27
N HIS A 5 -2.30 -5.91 5.05
CA HIS A 5 -1.09 -5.30 5.60
C HIS A 5 0.10 -6.25 5.48
N GLU A 6 1.28 -5.72 5.17
CA GLU A 6 2.45 -6.56 4.88
C GLU A 6 2.91 -7.38 6.09
N ASP A 7 2.76 -6.83 7.30
CA ASP A 7 2.97 -7.50 8.59
C ASP A 7 2.16 -8.79 8.77
N TRP A 8 1.02 -8.90 8.06
CA TRP A 8 0.18 -10.11 8.00
C TRP A 8 0.31 -10.88 6.68
N GLY A 9 1.22 -10.46 5.81
CA GLY A 9 1.47 -11.00 4.47
C GLY A 9 0.57 -10.38 3.40
N THR A 10 1.04 -9.34 2.72
CA THR A 10 0.39 -8.75 1.53
C THR A 10 0.75 -9.50 0.25
N THR A 11 0.51 -10.81 0.23
CA THR A 11 0.83 -11.65 -0.93
C THR A 11 -0.26 -11.56 -2.02
N PRO A 12 0.06 -11.86 -3.30
CA PRO A 12 -0.93 -11.91 -4.38
C PRO A 12 -2.13 -12.82 -4.07
N ALA A 13 -1.91 -13.94 -3.38
CA ALA A 13 -2.97 -14.86 -2.97
C ALA A 13 -3.91 -14.25 -1.92
N ALA A 14 -3.35 -13.54 -0.93
CA ALA A 14 -4.14 -12.83 0.08
C ALA A 14 -4.94 -11.68 -0.55
N ILE A 15 -4.32 -10.92 -1.47
CA ILE A 15 -4.96 -9.85 -2.24
C ILE A 15 -6.16 -10.39 -3.03
N ASP A 16 -5.95 -11.45 -3.82
CA ASP A 16 -7.00 -12.02 -4.67
C ASP A 16 -8.17 -12.57 -3.87
N THR A 17 -7.87 -13.26 -2.76
CA THR A 17 -8.89 -13.81 -1.86
C THR A 17 -9.71 -12.69 -1.21
N CYS A 18 -9.04 -11.68 -0.65
CA CYS A 18 -9.69 -10.56 0.03
C CYS A 18 -10.59 -9.77 -0.93
N LEU A 19 -10.10 -9.46 -2.13
CA LEU A 19 -10.88 -8.74 -3.15
C LEU A 19 -12.05 -9.56 -3.68
N SER A 20 -11.96 -10.89 -3.74
CA SER A 20 -13.09 -11.74 -4.13
C SER A 20 -14.22 -11.68 -3.09
N VAL A 21 -13.87 -11.76 -1.81
CA VAL A 21 -14.83 -11.59 -0.70
C VAL A 21 -15.43 -10.18 -0.69
N ALA A 22 -14.63 -9.16 -1.03
CA ALA A 22 -15.09 -7.77 -1.07
C ALA A 22 -16.17 -7.53 -2.12
N GLU A 23 -16.03 -8.13 -3.32
CA GLU A 23 -17.04 -8.07 -4.38
C GLU A 23 -18.35 -8.78 -3.95
N ASP A 24 -18.26 -9.95 -3.31
CA ASP A 24 -19.43 -10.69 -2.83
C ASP A 24 -20.21 -9.95 -1.72
N MET A 25 -19.52 -9.10 -0.96
CA MET A 25 -20.07 -8.42 0.21
C MET A 25 -20.31 -6.92 0.02
N ASP A 26 -19.96 -6.36 -1.16
CA ASP A 26 -20.04 -4.92 -1.46
C ASP A 26 -19.36 -4.04 -0.39
N ILE A 27 -18.10 -4.35 -0.07
CA ILE A 27 -17.29 -3.61 0.92
C ILE A 27 -15.95 -3.15 0.33
N GLN A 28 -15.44 -2.01 0.80
CA GLN A 28 -14.12 -1.51 0.41
C GLN A 28 -12.97 -2.34 1.00
N VAL A 29 -11.84 -2.42 0.30
CA VAL A 29 -10.57 -2.99 0.77
C VAL A 29 -9.48 -1.90 0.77
N ALA A 30 -8.84 -1.72 1.92
CA ALA A 30 -7.64 -0.89 2.05
C ALA A 30 -6.39 -1.78 2.03
N ILE A 31 -5.29 -1.28 1.47
CA ILE A 31 -4.04 -2.03 1.35
C ILE A 31 -2.81 -1.21 1.76
N HIS A 32 -1.91 -1.87 2.48
CA HIS A 32 -0.51 -1.52 2.68
C HIS A 32 0.29 -2.65 2.00
N THR A 33 0.93 -2.35 0.86
CA THR A 33 1.55 -3.35 -0.01
C THR A 33 2.90 -3.84 0.55
N ASP A 34 3.44 -4.90 -0.03
CA ASP A 34 4.70 -5.55 0.37
C ASP A 34 5.94 -4.66 0.12
N THR A 35 6.40 -3.93 1.14
CA THR A 35 7.57 -3.04 1.03
C THR A 35 8.83 -3.79 0.59
N LEU A 36 8.99 -5.02 1.06
CA LEU A 36 10.17 -5.85 0.83
C LEU A 36 10.25 -6.43 -0.58
N ASN A 37 9.16 -6.33 -1.35
CA ASN A 37 9.00 -7.04 -2.62
C ASN A 37 9.21 -8.56 -2.46
N GLU A 38 8.85 -9.13 -1.30
CA GLU A 38 9.08 -10.53 -0.98
C GLU A 38 8.30 -11.46 -1.93
N SER A 39 7.06 -11.10 -2.21
CA SER A 39 6.13 -11.87 -3.04
C SER A 39 6.06 -11.40 -4.49
N GLY A 40 6.86 -10.39 -4.86
CA GLY A 40 6.92 -9.77 -6.18
C GLY A 40 7.08 -8.25 -6.09
N PHE A 41 7.37 -7.61 -7.23
CA PHE A 41 7.41 -6.14 -7.33
C PHE A 41 6.02 -5.54 -7.49
N VAL A 42 5.93 -4.20 -7.54
CA VAL A 42 4.66 -3.48 -7.60
C VAL A 42 3.72 -3.98 -8.71
N GLU A 43 4.25 -4.39 -9.87
CA GLU A 43 3.46 -4.94 -10.98
C GLU A 43 2.74 -6.23 -10.57
N THR A 44 3.40 -7.09 -9.79
CA THR A 44 2.81 -8.36 -9.34
C THR A 44 1.59 -8.10 -8.45
N THR A 45 1.69 -7.10 -7.57
CA THR A 45 0.59 -6.65 -6.73
C THR A 45 -0.52 -5.98 -7.55
N MET A 46 -0.17 -5.14 -8.52
CA MET A 46 -1.16 -4.50 -9.41
C MET A 46 -1.92 -5.52 -10.25
N ASP A 47 -1.24 -6.54 -10.77
CA ASP A 47 -1.85 -7.66 -11.49
C ASP A 47 -2.78 -8.47 -10.58
N ALA A 48 -2.43 -8.64 -9.30
CA ALA A 48 -3.28 -9.32 -8.31
C ALA A 48 -4.58 -8.56 -8.02
N PHE A 49 -4.63 -7.25 -8.23
CA PHE A 49 -5.89 -6.48 -8.13
C PHE A 49 -6.90 -6.93 -9.18
N LYS A 50 -6.45 -7.40 -10.36
CA LYS A 50 -7.31 -7.81 -11.49
C LYS A 50 -8.32 -6.72 -11.90
N GLY A 51 -7.93 -5.45 -11.78
CA GLY A 51 -8.78 -4.31 -12.08
C GLY A 51 -9.93 -4.05 -11.10
N ARG A 52 -10.01 -4.76 -9.97
CA ARG A 52 -11.03 -4.53 -8.93
C ARG A 52 -10.73 -3.28 -8.11
N THR A 53 -11.77 -2.68 -7.54
CA THR A 53 -11.66 -1.46 -6.73
C THR A 53 -10.82 -1.72 -5.48
N ILE A 54 -9.82 -0.87 -5.22
CA ILE A 54 -8.99 -0.96 -4.02
C ILE A 54 -8.52 0.42 -3.56
N HIS A 55 -8.42 0.62 -2.24
CA HIS A 55 -7.91 1.84 -1.62
C HIS A 55 -6.45 1.65 -1.17
N THR A 56 -5.50 2.33 -1.81
CA THR A 56 -4.10 2.34 -1.36
C THR A 56 -3.89 3.37 -0.25
N PHE A 57 -3.46 2.88 0.92
CA PHE A 57 -3.01 3.75 2.01
C PHE A 57 -1.60 4.28 1.71
N HIS A 58 -1.29 5.48 2.22
CA HIS A 58 0.03 6.13 2.13
C HIS A 58 0.73 5.87 0.79
N THR A 59 0.05 6.22 -0.31
CA THR A 59 0.39 5.78 -1.67
C THR A 59 1.77 6.28 -2.11
N GLU A 60 2.36 7.29 -1.45
CA GLU A 60 3.71 7.74 -1.78
C GLU A 60 4.81 6.80 -1.24
N GLY A 61 4.53 6.01 -0.20
CA GLY A 61 5.34 4.86 0.22
C GLY A 61 6.17 5.02 1.49
N ALA A 62 6.37 6.21 2.08
CA ALA A 62 7.10 6.36 3.33
C ALA A 62 6.36 5.74 4.52
N GLY A 63 5.03 5.70 4.48
CA GLY A 63 4.21 4.93 5.42
C GLY A 63 4.20 3.42 5.18
N GLY A 64 4.89 2.95 4.14
CA GLY A 64 5.02 1.57 3.71
C GLY A 64 4.38 1.28 2.35
N GLY A 65 4.98 0.35 1.61
CA GLY A 65 4.58 -0.10 0.29
C GLY A 65 5.79 -0.41 -0.60
N HIS A 66 5.56 -1.08 -1.74
CA HIS A 66 6.62 -1.53 -2.66
C HIS A 66 7.70 -0.47 -2.86
N ALA A 67 8.92 -0.76 -2.37
CA ALA A 67 10.04 0.14 -2.49
C ALA A 67 10.72 -0.03 -3.87
N PRO A 68 10.95 1.05 -4.65
CA PRO A 68 10.67 2.47 -4.35
C PRO A 68 9.43 3.04 -5.06
N ASP A 69 8.61 2.22 -5.72
CA ASP A 69 7.73 2.66 -6.81
C ASP A 69 6.23 2.42 -6.61
N ILE A 70 5.78 2.19 -5.37
CA ILE A 70 4.34 2.09 -5.02
C ILE A 70 3.49 3.28 -5.48
N LEU A 71 4.08 4.49 -5.59
CA LEU A 71 3.39 5.69 -6.08
C LEU A 71 2.74 5.50 -7.46
N ARG A 72 3.24 4.56 -8.27
CA ARG A 72 2.65 4.19 -9.57
C ARG A 72 1.18 3.77 -9.44
N ALA A 73 0.74 3.24 -8.30
CA ALA A 73 -0.64 2.81 -8.08
C ALA A 73 -1.65 3.96 -8.23
N ALA A 74 -1.25 5.21 -7.97
CA ALA A 74 -2.10 6.38 -8.16
C ALA A 74 -2.50 6.63 -9.63
N GLY A 75 -1.81 6.02 -10.59
CA GLY A 75 -2.14 6.10 -12.02
C GLY A 75 -3.16 5.06 -12.49
N LEU A 76 -3.57 4.12 -11.64
CA LEU A 76 -4.49 3.05 -12.01
C LEU A 76 -5.96 3.49 -11.84
N PRO A 77 -6.86 3.18 -12.80
CA PRO A 77 -8.24 3.64 -12.77
C PRO A 77 -9.09 2.97 -11.68
N ASN A 78 -8.69 1.79 -11.22
CA ASN A 78 -9.38 1.02 -10.18
C ASN A 78 -8.83 1.30 -8.77
N VAL A 79 -7.85 2.20 -8.65
CA VAL A 79 -7.23 2.54 -7.36
C VAL A 79 -7.81 3.86 -6.86
N LEU A 80 -8.20 3.87 -5.58
CA LEU A 80 -8.57 5.07 -4.83
C LEU A 80 -7.37 5.47 -3.95
N PRO A 81 -6.46 6.35 -4.42
CA PRO A 81 -5.24 6.64 -3.70
C PRO A 81 -5.47 7.61 -2.54
N SER A 82 -4.75 7.40 -1.44
CA SER A 82 -4.67 8.35 -0.33
C SER A 82 -3.23 8.57 0.12
N SER A 83 -3.00 9.72 0.75
CA SER A 83 -1.77 10.06 1.45
C SER A 83 -2.02 10.11 2.96
N THR A 84 -0.99 9.83 3.76
CA THR A 84 -1.01 10.09 5.21
C THR A 84 -0.40 11.45 5.52
N ASN A 85 -0.72 12.02 6.67
CA ASN A 85 -0.35 13.39 7.00
C ASN A 85 1.15 13.67 7.29
N PRO A 86 2.04 12.72 7.68
CA PRO A 86 3.39 13.10 8.11
C PRO A 86 4.26 13.64 6.96
N THR A 87 3.99 13.22 5.72
CA THR A 87 4.72 13.67 4.53
C THR A 87 4.15 14.94 3.89
N MET A 88 3.14 15.58 4.52
CA MET A 88 2.32 16.63 3.91
C MET A 88 2.31 17.95 4.72
N PRO A 89 2.81 19.07 4.17
CA PRO A 89 3.62 19.18 2.96
C PRO A 89 5.07 18.75 3.20
N TYR A 90 5.87 18.67 2.13
CA TYR A 90 7.32 18.58 2.26
C TYR A 90 7.91 19.84 2.90
N THR A 91 8.64 19.66 3.99
CA THR A 91 9.36 20.69 4.75
C THR A 91 10.84 20.32 4.95
N VAL A 92 11.64 21.26 5.47
CA VAL A 92 13.08 21.07 5.70
C VAL A 92 13.43 19.94 6.68
N ASN A 93 12.50 19.55 7.56
CA ASN A 93 12.75 18.50 8.56
C ASN A 93 12.18 17.13 8.17
N THR A 94 11.45 17.03 7.06
CA THR A 94 10.65 15.84 6.72
C THR A 94 11.51 14.57 6.65
N ILE A 95 12.66 14.65 5.97
CA ILE A 95 13.53 13.49 5.76
C ILE A 95 14.20 13.06 7.08
N ASP A 96 14.75 14.01 7.84
CA ASP A 96 15.44 13.72 9.09
C ASP A 96 14.47 13.12 10.13
N GLU A 97 13.26 13.69 10.24
CA GLU A 97 12.20 13.16 11.10
C GLU A 97 11.78 11.74 10.68
N HIS A 98 11.54 11.51 9.38
CA HIS A 98 11.01 10.24 8.91
C HIS A 98 12.04 9.11 8.96
N LEU A 99 13.31 9.42 8.70
CA LEU A 99 14.37 8.43 8.77
C LEU A 99 14.53 7.91 10.21
N ASP A 100 14.60 8.82 11.19
CA ASP A 100 14.70 8.43 12.60
C ASP A 100 13.44 7.71 13.07
N MET A 101 12.24 8.22 12.72
CA MET A 101 10.97 7.57 13.04
C MET A 101 10.91 6.13 12.50
N LEU A 102 11.32 5.89 11.26
CA LEU A 102 11.28 4.56 10.65
C LEU A 102 12.21 3.59 11.38
N MET A 103 13.45 4.01 11.66
CA MET A 103 14.43 3.22 12.40
C MET A 103 13.94 2.93 13.83
N VAL A 104 13.37 3.90 14.53
CA VAL A 104 12.80 3.68 15.88
C VAL A 104 11.65 2.68 15.85
N CYS A 105 10.76 2.75 14.85
CA CYS A 105 9.64 1.83 14.73
C CYS A 105 10.07 0.39 14.36
N HIS A 106 11.18 0.22 13.64
CA HIS A 106 11.63 -1.08 13.12
C HIS A 106 12.90 -1.64 13.80
N HIS A 107 13.38 -0.98 14.86
CA HIS A 107 14.57 -1.33 15.66
C HIS A 107 15.88 -1.30 14.84
#